data_AF-K2C3N4-F1
#
_entry.id   AF-K2C3N4-F1
#
_cell.length_a   1.000
_cell.length_b   1.000
_cell.length_c   1.000
_cell.angle_alpha   90.00
_cell.angle_beta   90.00
_cell.angle_gamma   90.00
#
_symmetry.space_group_name_H-M   'P 1'
#
loop_
_entity.id
_entity.type
_entity.pdbx_description
1 polymer ?
#
loop_
_entity_poly.entity_id
_entity_poly.type
_entity_poly.pdbx_seq_one_letter_code
_entity_poly.pdbx_strand_id
1 'polypeptide(L)'
;MLKFKYFFARKLAFAKETNAIVLCHGGVGTLDEGFELLTLLQTGKSNPLPVVMLEPPGGNYWKKLDEFIKTEMLSEGLVSEEDLALYKIVYSADEAVDEVNNFYKNYHSIRFVGELLSIRMQRKIPDTGLASLNEKFAAIIVSGSLIQSGALPEEENDSELALMPRLVFNFNRRNYGRLRMLIDEINKY
;
A
#
# COMPACT_ATOMS: atom_id res chain seq x y z
N MET A 1 24.29 -3.24 -13.96
CA MET A 1 23.46 -2.11 -14.41
C MET A 1 22.59 -2.59 -15.57
N LEU A 2 21.27 -2.66 -15.38
CA LEU A 2 20.33 -3.02 -16.46
C LEU A 2 20.17 -1.81 -17.40
N LYS A 3 20.39 -2.02 -18.71
CA LYS A 3 20.21 -0.98 -19.72
C LYS A 3 18.87 -1.18 -20.43
N PHE A 4 17.98 -0.21 -20.30
CA PHE A 4 16.69 -0.20 -21.00
C PHE A 4 16.79 0.67 -22.25
N LYS A 5 16.40 0.11 -23.41
CA LYS A 5 16.35 0.85 -24.68
C LYS A 5 15.18 1.84 -24.74
N TYR A 6 14.11 1.56 -24.00
CA TYR A 6 12.89 2.37 -23.98
C TYR A 6 12.56 2.84 -22.57
N PHE A 7 12.13 4.10 -22.46
CA PHE A 7 11.79 4.73 -21.19
C PHE A 7 10.65 4.00 -20.45
N PHE A 8 9.61 3.57 -21.17
CA PHE A 8 8.49 2.82 -20.58
C PHE A 8 8.91 1.48 -19.96
N ALA A 9 9.89 0.79 -20.57
CA ALA A 9 10.34 -0.51 -20.08
C ALA A 9 11.08 -0.37 -18.75
N ARG A 10 11.80 0.75 -18.57
CA ARG A 10 12.45 1.10 -17.30
C ARG A 10 11.40 1.38 -16.21
N LYS A 11 10.37 2.15 -16.55
CA LYS A 11 9.26 2.47 -15.62
C LYS A 11 8.53 1.22 -15.16
N LEU A 12 8.17 0.33 -16.10
CA LEU A 12 7.50 -0.93 -15.77
C LEU A 12 8.35 -1.82 -14.86
N ALA A 13 9.65 -1.96 -15.17
CA ALA A 13 10.56 -2.74 -14.33
C ALA A 13 10.70 -2.15 -12.93
N PHE A 14 10.78 -0.82 -12.83
CA PHE A 14 10.84 -0.13 -11.55
C PHE A 14 9.56 -0.34 -10.73
N ALA A 15 8.38 -0.12 -11.31
CA ALA A 15 7.11 -0.31 -10.60
C ALA A 15 6.88 -1.77 -10.16
N LYS A 16 7.34 -2.75 -10.96
CA LYS A 16 7.10 -4.17 -10.69
C LYS A 16 8.05 -4.78 -9.66
N GLU A 17 9.32 -4.39 -9.67
CA GLU A 17 10.37 -5.01 -8.85
C GLU A 17 10.66 -4.22 -7.55
N THR A 18 9.81 -3.25 -7.21
CA THR A 18 10.00 -2.38 -6.05
C THR A 18 9.11 -2.78 -4.88
N ASN A 19 9.70 -2.91 -3.69
CA ASN A 19 8.99 -3.13 -2.43
C ASN A 19 8.78 -1.84 -1.61
N ALA A 20 9.45 -0.74 -1.95
CA ALA A 20 9.28 0.56 -1.31
C ALA A 20 9.87 1.65 -2.19
N ILE A 21 9.27 2.83 -2.19
CA ILE A 21 9.83 3.99 -2.89
C ILE A 21 10.09 5.13 -1.91
N VAL A 22 11.23 5.80 -2.08
CA VAL A 22 11.54 7.05 -1.38
C VAL A 22 11.76 8.13 -2.44
N LEU A 23 10.85 9.11 -2.46
CA LEU A 23 10.88 10.27 -3.34
C LEU A 23 11.58 11.41 -2.61
N CYS A 24 12.80 11.73 -3.03
CA CYS A 24 13.48 12.96 -2.63
C CYS A 24 12.98 14.14 -3.48
N HIS A 25 13.30 15.37 -3.09
CA HIS A 25 13.01 16.55 -3.92
C HIS A 25 13.50 16.38 -5.36
N GLY A 26 12.64 16.76 -6.30
CA GLY A 26 12.97 16.65 -7.71
C GLY A 26 12.09 17.52 -8.60
N GLY A 27 12.36 17.44 -9.89
CA GLY A 27 11.57 18.09 -10.93
C GLY A 27 10.47 17.18 -11.47
N VAL A 28 10.04 17.46 -12.70
CA VAL A 28 8.96 16.75 -13.40
C VAL A 28 9.20 15.24 -13.48
N GLY A 29 10.46 14.78 -13.63
CA GLY A 29 10.74 13.34 -13.71
C GLY A 29 10.43 12.59 -12.41
N THR A 30 10.73 13.19 -11.25
CA THR A 30 10.42 12.61 -9.94
C THR A 30 8.92 12.60 -9.69
N LEU A 31 8.22 13.67 -10.08
CA LEU A 31 6.77 13.74 -9.99
C LEU A 31 6.11 12.72 -10.94
N ASP A 32 6.60 12.57 -12.16
CA ASP A 32 6.12 11.58 -13.14
C ASP A 32 6.21 10.15 -12.59
N GLU A 33 7.38 9.75 -12.07
CA GLU A 33 7.57 8.42 -11.45
C GLU A 33 6.71 8.25 -10.19
N GLY A 34 6.61 9.28 -9.34
CA GLY A 34 5.80 9.25 -8.11
C GLY A 34 4.30 9.14 -8.38
N PHE A 35 3.75 9.97 -9.26
CA PHE A 35 2.32 9.98 -9.61
C PHE A 35 1.91 8.76 -10.44
N GLU A 36 2.80 8.23 -11.30
CA GLU A 36 2.55 6.96 -11.99
C GLU A 36 2.33 5.83 -10.96
N LEU A 37 3.19 5.74 -9.96
CA LEU A 37 3.07 4.72 -8.93
C LEU A 37 1.83 4.92 -8.05
N LEU A 38 1.53 6.16 -7.63
CA LEU A 38 0.30 6.47 -6.89
C LEU A 38 -0.95 6.08 -7.69
N THR A 39 -0.96 6.32 -9.00
CA THR A 39 -2.06 5.90 -9.88
C THR A 39 -2.20 4.38 -9.92
N LEU A 40 -1.09 3.64 -10.02
CA LEU A 40 -1.12 2.16 -10.01
C LEU A 40 -1.63 1.60 -8.67
N LEU A 41 -1.28 2.23 -7.55
CA LEU A 41 -1.76 1.85 -6.22
C LEU A 41 -3.25 2.18 -6.07
N GLN A 42 -3.66 3.40 -6.43
CA GLN A 42 -5.06 3.85 -6.39
C GLN A 42 -5.99 2.96 -7.22
N THR A 43 -5.52 2.48 -8.38
CA THR A 43 -6.31 1.66 -9.30
C THR A 43 -6.15 0.14 -9.07
N GLY A 44 -5.36 -0.27 -8.08
CA GLY A 44 -5.10 -1.69 -7.79
C GLY A 44 -4.34 -2.43 -8.88
N LYS A 45 -3.60 -1.71 -9.72
CA LYS A 45 -2.76 -2.28 -10.78
C LYS A 45 -1.37 -2.67 -10.29
N SER A 46 -1.00 -2.23 -9.08
CA SER A 46 0.15 -2.70 -8.34
C SER A 46 -0.26 -3.24 -6.98
N ASN A 47 0.58 -4.11 -6.41
CA ASN A 47 0.43 -4.51 -5.01
C ASN A 47 0.76 -3.31 -4.09
N PRO A 48 0.16 -3.25 -2.89
CA PRO A 48 0.50 -2.23 -1.90
C PRO A 48 1.98 -2.25 -1.53
N LEU A 49 2.57 -1.05 -1.48
CA LEU A 49 3.94 -0.78 -1.02
C LEU A 49 3.96 0.61 -0.34
N PRO A 50 4.94 0.90 0.53
CA PRO A 50 5.09 2.22 1.13
C PRO A 50 5.69 3.22 0.14
N VAL A 51 5.00 4.35 -0.06
CA VAL A 51 5.48 5.50 -0.81
C VAL A 51 5.89 6.60 0.17
N VAL A 52 7.18 6.86 0.27
CA VAL A 52 7.75 7.84 1.19
C VAL A 52 8.15 9.10 0.43
N MET A 53 7.65 10.25 0.86
CA MET A 53 8.06 11.56 0.37
C MET A 53 9.02 12.17 1.40
N LEU A 54 10.32 12.13 1.10
CA LEU A 54 11.36 12.59 2.02
C LEU A 54 11.59 14.09 1.85
N GLU A 55 11.31 14.83 2.91
CA GLU A 55 11.55 16.26 3.04
C GLU A 55 12.86 16.51 3.81
N PRO A 56 13.76 17.39 3.33
CA PRO A 56 14.91 17.84 4.09
C PRO A 56 14.46 18.72 5.28
N PRO A 57 15.28 18.82 6.35
CA PRO A 57 15.00 19.70 7.47
C PRO A 57 14.70 21.14 7.03
N GLY A 58 13.57 21.69 7.48
CA GLY A 58 13.11 23.03 7.13
C GLY A 58 12.49 23.17 5.73
N GLY A 59 12.41 22.08 4.97
CA GLY A 59 11.75 22.05 3.66
C GLY A 59 10.22 22.04 3.75
N ASN A 60 9.56 22.43 2.66
CA ASN A 60 8.10 22.40 2.54
C ASN A 60 7.62 22.00 1.14
N TYR A 61 8.47 21.35 0.34
CA TYR A 61 8.15 20.98 -1.02
C TYR A 61 6.98 19.99 -1.08
N TRP A 62 7.06 18.88 -0.34
CA TRP A 62 6.04 17.84 -0.32
C TRP A 62 4.79 18.29 0.40
N LYS A 63 4.96 19.12 1.44
CA LYS A 63 3.82 19.74 2.13
C LYS A 63 2.99 20.60 1.18
N LYS A 64 3.62 21.41 0.33
CA LYS A 64 2.90 22.22 -0.68
C LYS A 64 2.20 21.35 -1.73
N LEU A 65 2.81 20.24 -2.13
CA LEU A 65 2.16 19.29 -3.05
C LEU A 65 0.95 18.62 -2.39
N ASP A 66 1.08 18.17 -1.14
CA ASP A 66 0.00 17.60 -0.33
C ASP A 66 -1.13 18.61 -0.11
N GLU A 67 -0.80 19.88 0.14
CA GLU A 67 -1.77 20.97 0.19
C GLU A 67 -2.53 21.08 -1.14
N PHE A 68 -1.85 21.08 -2.29
CA PHE A 68 -2.52 21.08 -3.61
C PHE A 68 -3.43 19.86 -3.81
N ILE A 69 -2.98 18.66 -3.44
CA ILE A 69 -3.80 17.44 -3.53
C ILE A 69 -5.07 17.59 -2.69
N LYS A 70 -4.96 18.16 -1.48
CA LYS A 70 -6.09 18.33 -0.57
C LYS A 70 -7.04 19.47 -0.97
N THR A 71 -6.50 20.61 -1.44
CA THR A 71 -7.33 21.78 -1.75
C THR A 71 -7.96 21.71 -3.13
N GLU A 72 -7.24 21.18 -4.11
CA GLU A 72 -7.70 21.14 -5.50
C GLU A 72 -8.26 19.75 -5.86
N MET A 73 -7.46 18.70 -5.71
CA MET A 73 -7.86 17.38 -6.23
C MET A 73 -8.95 16.73 -5.38
N LEU A 74 -8.83 16.80 -4.05
CA LEU A 74 -9.80 16.21 -3.14
C LEU A 74 -11.13 16.98 -3.14
N SER A 75 -11.08 18.32 -3.19
CA SER A 75 -12.29 19.16 -3.22
C SER A 75 -13.12 18.96 -4.49
N GLU A 76 -12.46 18.69 -5.61
CA GLU A 76 -13.10 18.35 -6.89
C GLU A 76 -13.46 16.85 -7.01
N GLY A 77 -13.12 16.02 -6.02
CA GLY A 77 -13.39 14.58 -6.04
C GLY A 77 -12.54 13.80 -7.05
N LEU A 78 -11.39 14.33 -7.46
CA LEU A 78 -10.42 13.67 -8.34
C LEU A 78 -9.60 12.61 -7.59
N VAL A 79 -9.52 12.73 -6.26
CA VAL A 79 -8.98 11.73 -5.33
C VAL A 79 -9.95 11.53 -4.18
N SER A 80 -9.90 10.37 -3.52
CA SER A 80 -10.63 10.12 -2.28
C SER A 80 -9.80 10.51 -1.05
N GLU A 81 -10.46 10.75 0.09
CA GLU A 81 -9.75 11.06 1.34
C GLU A 81 -8.81 9.92 1.73
N GLU A 82 -9.21 8.66 1.50
CA GLU A 82 -8.38 7.50 1.79
C GLU A 82 -7.16 7.37 0.87
N ASP A 83 -7.14 8.00 -0.31
CA ASP A 83 -5.97 7.98 -1.20
C ASP A 83 -4.78 8.75 -0.61
N LEU A 84 -5.03 9.65 0.35
CA LEU A 84 -3.96 10.32 1.10
C LEU A 84 -3.14 9.35 1.95
N ALA A 85 -3.67 8.16 2.25
CA ALA A 85 -2.93 7.10 2.93
C ALA A 85 -1.94 6.36 2.02
N LEU A 86 -1.98 6.59 0.70
CA LEU A 86 -1.08 5.94 -0.26
C LEU A 86 0.36 6.43 -0.17
N TYR A 87 0.61 7.58 0.44
CA TYR A 87 1.94 8.13 0.67
C TYR A 87 2.11 8.68 2.09
N LYS A 88 3.36 8.86 2.49
CA LYS A 88 3.72 9.49 3.76
C LYS A 88 4.86 10.48 3.58
N ILE A 89 4.68 11.69 4.12
CA ILE A 89 5.74 12.69 4.19
C ILE A 89 6.54 12.47 5.47
N VAL A 90 7.86 12.42 5.35
CA VAL A 90 8.80 12.22 6.47
C VAL A 90 9.94 13.23 6.38
N TYR A 91 10.61 13.50 7.50
CA TYR A 91 11.59 14.58 7.63
C TYR A 91 13.01 14.11 7.91
N SER A 92 13.23 12.79 7.93
CA SER A 92 14.55 12.19 8.11
C SER A 92 14.66 10.85 7.40
N ALA A 93 15.90 10.43 7.13
CA ALA A 93 16.17 9.10 6.59
C ALA A 93 15.71 7.99 7.57
N ASP A 94 15.86 8.21 8.87
CA ASP A 94 15.43 7.26 9.90
C ASP A 94 13.90 7.08 9.87
N GLU A 95 13.13 8.16 9.77
CA GLU A 95 11.67 8.08 9.61
C GLU A 95 11.26 7.37 8.31
N ALA A 96 12.02 7.55 7.22
CA ALA A 96 11.78 6.83 5.98
C ALA A 96 11.99 5.32 6.14
N VAL A 97 13.09 4.93 6.80
CA VAL A 97 13.38 3.53 7.12
C VAL A 97 12.31 2.94 8.04
N ASP A 98 11.89 3.70 9.05
CA ASP A 98 10.83 3.29 9.96
C ASP A 98 9.50 3.08 9.23
N GLU A 99 9.12 3.94 8.29
CA GLU A 99 7.91 3.73 7.50
C GLU A 99 7.96 2.43 6.70
N VAL A 100 9.09 2.16 6.02
CA VAL A 100 9.26 0.92 5.23
C VAL A 100 9.23 -0.32 6.13
N ASN A 101 9.93 -0.29 7.26
CA ASN A 101 9.95 -1.40 8.22
C ASN A 101 8.58 -1.63 8.86
N ASN A 102 7.88 -0.56 9.22
CA ASN A 102 6.55 -0.65 9.82
C ASN A 102 5.54 -1.21 8.81
N PHE A 103 5.63 -0.84 7.53
CA PHE A 103 4.75 -1.36 6.49
C PHE A 103 4.84 -2.89 6.33
N TYR A 104 6.02 -3.49 6.54
CA TYR A 104 6.24 -4.94 6.46
C TYR A 104 6.33 -5.64 7.82
N LYS A 105 5.97 -4.95 8.90
CA LYS A 105 6.12 -5.45 10.27
C LYS A 105 5.23 -6.67 10.55
N ASN A 106 4.05 -6.70 9.94
CA ASN A 106 3.15 -7.85 9.97
C ASN A 106 2.60 -8.18 8.58
N TYR A 107 2.30 -7.19 7.74
CA TYR A 107 1.95 -7.43 6.33
C TYR A 107 3.14 -8.04 5.58
N HIS A 108 2.88 -9.06 4.76
CA HIS A 108 3.89 -9.67 3.89
C HIS A 108 3.55 -9.48 2.41
N SER A 109 2.39 -9.97 1.98
CA SER A 109 1.94 -9.84 0.60
C SER A 109 0.44 -10.03 0.47
N ILE A 110 -0.08 -9.77 -0.72
CA ILE A 110 -1.50 -9.87 -1.02
C ILE A 110 -1.72 -10.57 -2.36
N ARG A 111 -2.85 -11.28 -2.49
CA ARG A 111 -3.26 -11.92 -3.73
C ARG A 111 -4.77 -12.06 -3.79
N PHE A 112 -5.35 -11.99 -4.99
CA PHE A 112 -6.73 -12.41 -5.23
C PHE A 112 -6.81 -13.91 -5.52
N VAL A 113 -7.74 -14.59 -4.86
CA VAL A 113 -8.11 -16.00 -5.08
C VAL A 113 -9.61 -16.04 -5.35
N GLY A 114 -9.98 -16.14 -6.63
CA GLY A 114 -11.35 -15.93 -7.07
C GLY A 114 -11.82 -14.51 -6.72
N GLU A 115 -12.91 -14.40 -5.95
CA GLU A 115 -13.44 -13.12 -5.45
C GLU A 115 -12.84 -12.69 -4.11
N LEU A 116 -12.06 -13.56 -3.46
CA LEU A 116 -11.46 -13.27 -2.16
C LEU A 116 -10.11 -12.57 -2.33
N LEU A 117 -9.85 -11.61 -1.46
CA LEU A 117 -8.55 -11.02 -1.22
C LEU A 117 -7.90 -11.73 -0.04
N SER A 118 -6.75 -12.35 -0.28
CA SER A 118 -5.91 -13.01 0.73
C SER A 118 -4.72 -12.12 1.04
N ILE A 119 -4.65 -11.62 2.26
CA ILE A 119 -3.48 -10.89 2.80
C ILE A 119 -2.66 -11.87 3.63
N ARG A 120 -1.43 -12.18 3.20
CA ARG A 120 -0.46 -12.94 3.98
C ARG A 120 0.17 -12.05 5.04
N MET A 121 0.26 -12.57 6.25
CA MET A 121 0.78 -11.88 7.43
C MET A 121 1.89 -12.68 8.10
N GLN A 122 2.80 -12.01 8.77
CA GLN A 122 3.89 -12.62 9.53
C GLN A 122 3.37 -13.28 10.82
N ARG A 123 2.31 -12.73 11.42
CA ARG A 123 1.71 -13.20 12.67
C ARG A 123 0.20 -13.01 12.69
N LYS A 124 -0.46 -13.81 13.52
CA LYS A 124 -1.92 -13.74 13.72
C LYS A 124 -2.29 -12.49 14.50
N ILE A 125 -3.42 -11.89 14.14
CA ILE A 125 -4.08 -10.82 14.86
C ILE A 125 -4.95 -11.47 15.96
N PRO A 126 -4.94 -10.96 17.20
CA PRO A 126 -5.84 -11.40 18.26
C PRO A 126 -7.31 -11.20 17.88
N ASP A 127 -8.21 -12.01 18.43
CA ASP A 127 -9.65 -11.95 18.08
C ASP A 127 -10.27 -10.56 18.34
N THR A 128 -9.84 -9.88 19.41
CA THR A 128 -10.26 -8.49 19.70
C THR A 128 -9.81 -7.51 18.61
N GLY A 129 -8.61 -7.72 18.08
CA GLY A 129 -8.08 -6.94 16.96
C GLY A 129 -8.85 -7.22 15.67
N LEU A 130 -9.14 -8.49 15.38
CA LEU A 130 -9.92 -8.90 14.21
C LEU A 130 -11.34 -8.32 14.24
N ALA A 131 -11.99 -8.29 15.40
CA ALA A 131 -13.29 -7.64 15.56
C ALA A 131 -13.22 -6.13 15.26
N SER A 132 -12.19 -5.44 15.77
CA SER A 132 -11.99 -4.01 15.49
C SER A 132 -11.72 -3.74 14.00
N LEU A 133 -10.95 -4.59 13.33
CA LEU A 133 -10.73 -4.46 11.88
C LEU A 133 -12.02 -4.65 11.09
N ASN A 134 -12.86 -5.62 11.45
CA ASN A 134 -14.16 -5.84 10.83
C ASN A 134 -15.07 -4.62 10.94
N GLU A 135 -15.11 -3.97 12.10
CA GLU A 135 -15.88 -2.75 12.29
C GLU A 135 -15.34 -1.58 11.45
N LYS A 136 -14.04 -1.28 11.57
CA LYS A 136 -13.40 -0.13 10.89
C LYS A 136 -13.43 -0.22 9.36
N PHE A 137 -13.30 -1.43 8.82
CA PHE A 137 -13.14 -1.68 7.38
C PHE A 137 -14.36 -2.33 6.72
N ALA A 138 -15.52 -2.36 7.39
CA ALA A 138 -16.77 -2.91 6.83
C ALA A 138 -17.11 -2.35 5.44
N ALA A 139 -16.84 -1.06 5.21
CA ALA A 139 -17.14 -0.37 3.94
C ALA A 139 -16.42 -0.96 2.71
N ILE A 140 -15.33 -1.71 2.91
CA ILE A 140 -14.58 -2.33 1.81
C ILE A 140 -14.85 -3.83 1.66
N ILE A 141 -15.74 -4.39 2.48
CA ILE A 141 -16.14 -5.80 2.46
C ILE A 141 -17.47 -5.91 1.70
N VAL A 142 -17.48 -6.62 0.58
CA VAL A 142 -18.68 -6.85 -0.24
C VAL A 142 -19.64 -7.83 0.42
N SER A 143 -19.10 -8.90 1.03
CA SER A 143 -19.88 -9.90 1.74
C SER A 143 -19.03 -10.60 2.81
N GLY A 144 -19.73 -11.08 3.85
CA GLY A 144 -19.08 -11.77 4.96
C GLY A 144 -18.34 -10.83 5.90
N SER A 145 -17.12 -11.20 6.27
CA SER A 145 -16.25 -10.48 7.21
C SER A 145 -14.79 -10.78 6.90
N LEU A 146 -13.88 -10.02 7.50
CA LEU A 146 -12.46 -10.38 7.60
C LEU A 146 -12.31 -11.61 8.50
N ILE A 147 -11.77 -12.68 7.94
CA ILE A 147 -11.50 -13.93 8.65
C ILE A 147 -10.01 -14.26 8.63
N GLN A 148 -9.54 -14.94 9.68
CA GLN A 148 -8.18 -15.49 9.69
C GLN A 148 -8.18 -16.95 9.26
N SER A 149 -7.29 -17.32 8.33
CA SER A 149 -7.15 -18.69 7.83
C SER A 149 -5.68 -19.07 7.64
N GLY A 150 -5.45 -20.34 7.31
CA GLY A 150 -4.19 -20.79 6.70
C GLY A 150 -4.16 -20.49 5.20
N ALA A 151 -3.25 -21.14 4.48
CA ALA A 151 -3.19 -21.09 3.02
C ALA A 151 -4.54 -21.50 2.40
N LEU A 152 -4.97 -20.75 1.37
CA LEU A 152 -6.08 -21.19 0.53
C LEU A 152 -5.60 -22.33 -0.40
N PRO A 153 -6.49 -23.22 -0.88
CA PRO A 153 -6.11 -24.35 -1.73
C PRO A 153 -5.27 -23.95 -2.96
N GLU A 154 -5.56 -22.79 -3.55
CA GLU A 154 -4.87 -22.22 -4.71
C GLU A 154 -3.48 -21.61 -4.37
N GLU A 155 -3.09 -21.63 -3.09
CA GLU A 155 -1.80 -21.16 -2.56
C GLU A 155 -0.90 -22.29 -2.05
N GLU A 156 -1.37 -23.55 -2.05
CA GLU A 156 -0.66 -24.69 -1.42
C GLU A 156 0.70 -25.03 -2.07
N ASN A 157 0.93 -24.60 -3.32
CA ASN A 157 2.17 -24.90 -4.06
C ASN A 157 3.40 -24.10 -3.57
N ASP A 158 3.21 -23.16 -2.64
CA ASP A 158 4.25 -22.29 -2.11
C ASP A 158 4.70 -22.77 -0.72
N SER A 159 5.56 -23.79 -0.70
CA SER A 159 5.89 -24.55 0.52
C SER A 159 6.49 -23.70 1.64
N GLU A 160 7.16 -22.60 1.32
CA GLU A 160 7.76 -21.71 2.33
C GLU A 160 6.73 -20.73 2.91
N LEU A 161 5.76 -20.29 2.10
CA LEU A 161 4.74 -19.33 2.52
C LEU A 161 3.45 -20.01 3.03
N ALA A 162 3.33 -21.34 2.93
CA ALA A 162 2.16 -22.10 3.35
C ALA A 162 1.81 -21.91 4.83
N LEU A 163 2.81 -21.73 5.71
CA LEU A 163 2.59 -21.62 7.16
C LEU A 163 2.17 -20.23 7.65
N MET A 164 2.26 -19.20 6.81
CA MET A 164 1.93 -17.83 7.21
C MET A 164 0.42 -17.66 7.48
N PRO A 165 -0.02 -16.93 8.50
CA PRO A 165 -1.44 -16.62 8.64
C PRO A 165 -1.96 -15.75 7.49
N ARG A 166 -3.21 -15.96 7.10
CA ARG A 166 -3.92 -15.12 6.12
C ARG A 166 -5.04 -14.33 6.79
N LEU A 167 -5.27 -13.13 6.31
CA LEU A 167 -6.51 -12.38 6.52
C LEU A 167 -7.25 -12.37 5.18
N VAL A 168 -8.43 -12.99 5.14
CA VAL A 168 -9.18 -13.23 3.90
C VAL A 168 -10.54 -12.56 3.97
N PHE A 169 -10.94 -11.89 2.88
CA PHE A 169 -12.26 -11.26 2.77
C PHE A 169 -12.63 -10.94 1.31
N ASN A 170 -13.92 -10.71 1.05
CA ASN A 170 -14.40 -10.28 -0.26
C ASN A 170 -14.24 -8.76 -0.42
N PHE A 171 -13.09 -8.32 -0.93
CA PHE A 171 -12.78 -6.90 -1.11
C PHE A 171 -13.51 -6.30 -2.31
N ASN A 172 -14.00 -5.07 -2.19
CA ASN A 172 -14.76 -4.39 -3.24
C ASN A 172 -13.99 -4.01 -4.51
N ARG A 173 -12.66 -4.25 -4.55
CA ARG A 173 -11.76 -3.98 -5.68
C ARG A 173 -11.73 -2.51 -6.14
N ARG A 174 -12.04 -1.57 -5.24
CA ARG A 174 -12.13 -0.14 -5.56
C ARG A 174 -11.40 0.75 -4.56
N ASN A 175 -11.63 0.56 -3.27
CA ASN A 175 -11.11 1.48 -2.24
C ASN A 175 -9.70 1.08 -1.80
N TYR A 176 -8.72 1.24 -2.69
CA TYR A 176 -7.33 0.83 -2.43
C TYR A 176 -6.61 1.70 -1.40
N GLY A 177 -6.94 3.00 -1.29
CA GLY A 177 -6.48 3.83 -0.15
C GLY A 177 -6.93 3.26 1.20
N ARG A 178 -8.16 2.78 1.27
CA ARG A 178 -8.71 2.15 2.50
C ARG A 178 -8.13 0.76 2.76
N LEU A 179 -7.79 0.01 1.71
CA LEU A 179 -6.99 -1.21 1.83
C LEU A 179 -5.57 -0.91 2.38
N ARG A 180 -4.95 0.18 1.93
CA ARG A 180 -3.67 0.65 2.46
C ARG A 180 -3.76 1.06 3.93
N MET A 181 -4.87 1.65 4.37
CA MET A 181 -5.13 1.90 5.80
C MET A 181 -5.34 0.59 6.60
N LEU A 182 -6.00 -0.42 6.01
CA LEU A 182 -6.13 -1.74 6.64
C LEU A 182 -4.75 -2.38 6.89
N ILE A 183 -3.83 -2.26 5.93
CA ILE A 183 -2.45 -2.75 6.09
C ILE A 183 -1.75 -2.06 7.26
N ASP A 184 -1.88 -0.74 7.41
CA ASP A 184 -1.34 -0.04 8.58
C ASP A 184 -1.89 -0.56 9.90
N GLU A 185 -3.19 -0.83 9.98
CA GLU A 185 -3.80 -1.38 11.19
C GLU A 185 -3.36 -2.83 11.46
N ILE A 186 -3.17 -3.65 10.42
CA ILE A 186 -2.59 -5.01 10.54
C ILE A 186 -1.19 -4.94 11.17
N ASN A 187 -0.39 -3.95 10.78
CA ASN A 187 0.98 -3.76 11.26
C ASN A 187 1.09 -3.31 12.72
N LYS A 188 -0.03 -2.95 13.38
CA LYS A 188 -0.04 -2.63 14.82
C LYS A 188 0.03 -3.86 15.72
N TYR A 189 -0.28 -5.04 15.18
CA TYR A 189 -0.20 -6.33 15.87
C TYR A 189 1.13 -7.02 15.59
#